data_AF-A0A2T6IMG1-F1
#
_entry.id   AF-A0A2T6IMG1-F1
#
_cell.length_a   1.000
_cell.length_b   1.000
_cell.length_c   1.000
_cell.angle_alpha   90.00
_cell.angle_beta   90.00
_cell.angle_gamma   90.00
#
_symmetry.space_group_name_H-M   'P 1'
#
loop_
_entity.id
_entity.type
_entity.pdbx_description
1 polymer ?
#
loop_
_entity_poly.entity_id
_entity_poly.type
_entity_poly.pdbx_seq_one_letter_code
_entity_poly.pdbx_strand_id
1 'polypeptide(L)' 'MSRAVYAKLWASTAQYTQRRHYAWYQIWSRVIPWSVPWGIFAMWMVFPAMPVEYRQALTFGIWQKPNIGTHGPDPADAKK' A
#
# COMPACT_ATOMS: atom_id res chain seq x y z
N MET A 1 -26.06 -38.51 22.99
CA MET A 1 -24.99 -37.59 22.53
C MET A 1 -23.78 -37.75 23.42
N SER A 2 -22.57 -37.84 22.86
CA SER A 2 -21.36 -38.02 23.68
C SER A 2 -20.90 -36.69 24.30
N ARG A 3 -20.17 -36.76 25.43
CA ARG A 3 -19.55 -35.60 26.08
C ARG A 3 -18.73 -34.73 25.12
N ALA A 4 -18.06 -35.37 24.15
CA ALA A 4 -17.30 -34.70 23.12
C ALA A 4 -18.16 -33.80 22.22
N VAL A 5 -19.39 -34.23 21.89
CA VAL A 5 -20.34 -33.42 21.10
C VAL A 5 -20.75 -32.18 21.90
N TYR A 6 -21.03 -32.34 23.19
CA TYR A 6 -21.41 -31.23 24.05
C TYR A 6 -20.28 -30.21 24.23
N ALA A 7 -19.06 -30.70 24.45
CA ALA A 7 -17.86 -29.86 24.52
C ALA A 7 -17.63 -29.09 23.21
N LYS A 8 -17.86 -29.73 22.05
CA LYS A 8 -17.72 -29.08 20.74
C LYS A 8 -18.79 -28.00 20.50
N LEU A 9 -20.03 -28.23 20.92
CA LEU A 9 -21.12 -27.24 20.85
C LEU A 9 -20.87 -26.04 21.77
N TRP A 10 -20.29 -26.27 22.94
CA TRP A 10 -19.95 -25.19 23.86
C TRP A 10 -18.74 -24.38 23.36
N ALA A 11 -17.74 -25.05 22.78
CA ALA A 11 -16.58 -24.38 22.20
C ALA A 11 -16.95 -23.51 20.97
N SER A 12 -17.89 -23.97 20.13
CA SER A 12 -18.32 -23.19 18.97
C SER A 12 -19.07 -21.91 19.37
N THR A 13 -19.90 -21.98 20.40
CA THR A 13 -20.68 -20.86 20.94
C THR A 13 -19.83 -19.88 21.76
N ALA A 14 -18.90 -20.38 22.59
CA ALA A 14 -17.99 -19.55 23.38
C ALA A 14 -17.12 -18.61 22.52
N GLN A 15 -16.76 -19.05 21.31
CA GLN A 15 -15.91 -18.27 20.39
C GLN A 15 -16.71 -17.45 19.36
N TYR A 16 -18.04 -17.39 19.44
CA TYR A 16 -18.88 -16.70 18.45
C TYR A 16 -18.62 -15.19 18.37
N THR A 17 -18.55 -14.53 19.53
CA THR A 17 -18.31 -13.08 19.63
C THR A 17 -16.94 -12.73 19.05
N GLN A 18 -15.92 -13.50 19.40
CA GLN A 18 -14.54 -13.29 18.95
C GLN A 18 -14.41 -13.43 17.42
N ARG A 19 -15.06 -14.44 16.81
CA ARG A 19 -15.06 -14.56 15.34
C ARG A 19 -15.78 -13.38 14.67
N ARG A 20 -16.89 -12.89 15.23
CA ARG A 20 -17.61 -11.73 14.68
C ARG A 20 -16.79 -10.44 14.75
N HIS A 21 -16.06 -10.22 15.84
CA HIS A 21 -15.25 -9.02 16.02
C HIS A 21 -13.91 -9.06 15.27
N TYR A 22 -13.28 -10.24 15.12
CA TYR A 22 -11.95 -10.36 14.49
C TYR A 22 -11.96 -11.00 13.10
N ALA A 23 -13.14 -11.30 12.53
CA ALA A 23 -13.24 -11.78 11.15
C ALA A 23 -12.56 -10.82 10.16
N TRP A 24 -12.70 -9.51 10.37
CA TRP A 24 -12.01 -8.51 9.54
C TRP A 24 -10.50 -8.74 9.59
N TYR A 25 -9.93 -8.90 10.79
CA TYR A 25 -8.50 -9.08 10.97
C TYR A 25 -7.96 -10.33 10.26
N GLN A 26 -8.72 -11.42 10.24
CA GLN A 26 -8.37 -12.63 9.47
C GLN A 26 -8.40 -12.43 7.96
N ILE A 27 -9.29 -11.57 7.46
CA ILE A 27 -9.32 -11.22 6.04
C ILE A 27 -8.10 -10.36 5.72
N TRP A 28 -7.83 -9.35 6.54
CA TRP A 28 -6.70 -8.45 6.34
C TRP A 28 -5.35 -9.16 6.43
N SER A 29 -5.18 -10.13 7.33
CA SER A 29 -3.93 -10.90 7.41
C SER A 29 -3.62 -11.68 6.11
N ARG A 30 -4.63 -12.05 5.33
CA ARG A 30 -4.48 -12.69 4.01
C ARG A 30 -4.28 -11.69 2.87
N VAL A 31 -4.80 -10.47 3.02
CA VAL A 31 -4.73 -9.41 2.00
C VAL A 31 -3.44 -8.59 2.13
N ILE A 32 -2.90 -8.42 3.33
CA ILE A 32 -1.68 -7.65 3.61
C ILE A 32 -0.49 -8.03 2.69
N PRO A 33 -0.18 -9.32 2.45
CA PRO A 33 0.93 -9.67 1.56
C PRO A 33 0.76 -9.14 0.12
N TRP A 34 -0.49 -9.00 -0.34
CA TRP A 34 -0.82 -8.49 -1.66
C TRP A 34 -0.79 -6.97 -1.74
N SER A 35 -0.73 -6.25 -0.63
CA SER A 35 -0.64 -4.78 -0.67
C SER A 35 0.70 -4.29 -1.22
N VAL A 36 1.76 -5.09 -1.11
CA VAL A 36 3.11 -4.74 -1.61
C VAL A 36 3.14 -4.62 -3.14
N PRO A 37 2.77 -5.66 -3.92
CA PRO A 37 2.76 -5.55 -5.39
C PRO A 37 1.76 -4.50 -5.88
N TRP A 38 0.60 -4.38 -5.23
CA TRP A 38 -0.37 -3.32 -5.54
C TRP A 38 0.18 -1.93 -5.26
N GLY A 39 0.92 -1.75 -4.16
CA GLY A 39 1.58 -0.49 -3.82
C GLY A 39 2.61 -0.09 -4.87
N ILE A 40 3.44 -1.03 -5.33
CA ILE A 40 4.42 -0.78 -6.41
C ILE A 40 3.71 -0.42 -7.71
N PHE A 41 2.65 -1.14 -8.07
CA PHE A 41 1.87 -0.86 -9.27
C PHE A 41 1.19 0.52 -9.22
N ALA A 42 0.58 0.86 -8.08
CA ALA A 42 -0.03 2.17 -7.86
C ALA A 42 1.03 3.28 -7.92
N MET A 43 2.18 3.08 -7.30
CA MET A 43 3.32 4.00 -7.35
C MET A 43 3.76 4.25 -8.80
N TRP A 44 3.87 3.19 -9.61
CA TRP A 44 4.25 3.29 -11.02
C TRP A 44 3.22 4.05 -11.86
N MET A 45 1.93 3.83 -11.62
CA MET A 45 0.85 4.56 -12.31
C MET A 45 0.77 6.03 -11.91
N VAL A 46 1.09 6.36 -10.64
CA VAL A 46 1.03 7.73 -10.13
C VAL A 46 2.33 8.51 -10.42
N PHE A 47 3.46 7.84 -10.57
CA PHE A 47 4.76 8.44 -10.89
C PHE A 47 4.73 9.42 -12.09
N PRO A 48 4.12 9.10 -13.26
CA PRO A 48 4.05 10.02 -14.39
C PRO A 48 3.08 11.19 -14.20
N ALA A 49 2.23 11.18 -13.17
CA ALA A 49 1.30 12.26 -12.84
C ALA A 49 1.84 13.21 -11.75
N MET A 50 2.89 12.82 -11.02
CA MET A 50 3.42 13.64 -9.92
C MET A 50 4.20 14.88 -10.41
N PRO A 51 4.28 15.98 -9.63
CA PRO A 51 5.12 17.13 -9.99
C PRO A 51 6.62 16.76 -10.02
N VAL A 52 7.42 17.51 -10.79
CA VAL A 52 8.86 17.24 -11.00
C VAL A 52 9.65 17.19 -9.68
N GLU A 53 9.34 18.06 -8.74
CA GLU A 53 9.98 18.13 -7.41
C GLU A 53 9.80 16.82 -6.62
N TYR A 54 8.58 16.26 -6.64
CA TYR A 54 8.28 15.01 -5.96
C TYR A 54 8.93 13.80 -6.66
N ARG A 55 9.05 13.82 -7.99
CA ARG A 55 9.78 12.76 -8.72
C ARG A 55 11.27 12.77 -8.41
N GLN A 56 11.87 13.95 -8.28
CA GLN A 56 13.28 14.09 -7.87
C GLN A 56 13.49 13.60 -6.44
N ALA A 57 12.62 13.97 -5.51
CA ALA A 57 12.68 13.48 -4.13
C ALA A 57 12.51 11.95 -4.03
N LEU A 58 11.54 11.38 -4.75
CA LEU A 58 11.25 9.94 -4.74
C LEU A 58 12.33 9.07 -5.38
N THR A 59 13.06 9.63 -6.34
CA THR A 59 14.17 8.93 -7.02
C THR A 59 15.53 9.29 -6.43
N PHE A 60 15.57 9.96 -5.27
CA PHE A 60 16.80 10.42 -4.63
C PHE A 60 17.73 11.20 -5.58
N GLY A 61 17.14 11.99 -6.47
CA GLY A 61 17.87 12.82 -7.45
C GLY A 61 18.36 12.09 -8.70
N ILE A 62 18.05 10.79 -8.88
CA ILE A 62 18.41 10.05 -10.09
C ILE A 62 17.58 10.52 -11.31
N TRP A 63 16.33 10.92 -11.07
CA TRP A 63 15.46 11.39 -12.15
C TRP A 63 15.71 12.87 -12.46
N GLN A 64 16.24 13.14 -13.65
CA GLN A 64 16.40 14.50 -14.19
C GLN A 64 15.21 14.85 -15.10
N LYS A 65 14.78 16.11 -15.04
CA LYS A 65 13.72 16.65 -15.91
C LYS A 65 14.16 16.47 -17.36
N PRO A 66 13.36 15.85 -18.25
CA PRO A 66 13.71 15.73 -19.66
C PRO A 66 13.76 17.13 -20.28
N ASN A 67 14.90 17.49 -20.89
CA ASN A 67 15.09 18.73 -21.65
C ASN A 67 14.38 18.64 -23.01
N ILE A 68 13.06 18.63 -22.99
CA ILE A 68 12.23 18.76 -24.20
C ILE A 68 12.04 20.25 -24.52
N GLY A 69 13.02 20.82 -25.23
CA GLY A 69 12.77 21.75 -26.32
C GLY A 69 12.22 23.16 -26.07
N THR A 70 12.17 23.70 -24.85
CA THR A 70 11.98 25.15 -24.67
C THR A 70 13.32 25.82 -24.38
N HIS A 71 13.83 26.56 -25.37
CA HIS A 71 14.98 27.44 -25.24
C HIS A 71 14.77 28.43 -24.09
N GLY A 72 15.46 28.21 -22.98
CA GLY A 72 15.56 29.17 -21.89
C GLY A 72 16.12 28.48 -20.65
N PRO A 73 17.23 28.98 -20.06
CA PRO A 73 17.68 28.48 -18.77
C PRO A 73 16.55 28.65 -17.74
N ASP A 74 16.17 27.57 -17.07
CA ASP A 74 15.21 27.58 -15.97
C ASP A 74 15.80 28.53 -14.89
N PRO A 75 15.07 29.54 -14.39
CA PRO A 75 15.60 30.55 -13.47
C PRO A 75 16.14 29.97 -12.14
N ALA A 76 15.95 28.67 -11.89
CA ALA A 76 16.54 27.94 -10.79
C ALA A 76 18.05 27.66 -10.94
N ASP A 77 18.58 27.60 -12.18
CA ASP A 77 20.01 27.37 -12.43
C ASP A 77 20.86 28.66 -12.36
N ALA A 78 20.23 29.84 -12.35
CA ALA A 78 20.91 31.13 -12.25
C ALA A 78 21.33 31.52 -10.81
N LYS A 79 20.99 30.68 -9.82
CA LYS A 79 21.25 30.91 -8.38
C LYS A 79 22.20 29.86 -7.77
N LYS A 80 23.10 29.31 -8.56
CA LYS A 80 24.28 28.58 -8.05
C LYS A 80 25.55 29.39 -8.24
#